data_AF-A0A8H5GRW6-F1
#
_entry.id   AF-A0A8H5GRW6-F1
#
_cell.length_a   1.000
_cell.length_b   1.000
_cell.length_c   1.000
_cell.angle_alpha   90.00
_cell.angle_beta   90.00
_cell.angle_gamma   90.00
#
_symmetry.space_group_name_H-M   'P 1'
#
loop_
_entity.id
_entity.type
_entity.pdbx_description
1 polymer ?
#
loop_
_entity_poly.entity_id
_entity_poly.type
_entity_poly.pdbx_seq_one_letter_code
_entity_poly.pdbx_strand_id
1 'polypeptide(L)'
;MSEKAATNHGLNVSSRFMFPALVAGRLALALIQPFDLTHDHHLSSPLTSYANLQEGIYLFKQGIDPYSGGVLRHSPLYLTLFTTILPNSRFSAAFLWTLLDALGAYALVNIYRARQGLRETSRDGLIAALYLLNPYLFLPSLALSTSSFENTLLLLSIMFASQRKPSQSLLTYAFLLQFSLSSILFLVPLLLLIVSDPFSHLASPRAFNGNLQKIPTLLGEFAVYFISLTAASTLVSGGLSWMGQTWGASLTLPDLTPNVGLWWYFFTEMFDYFRPFFLMVFSVHLLIYIAPICIKFQYDMTYAVFLLIGILGTFKAFLTLSDPGLFLSMISLFPETYPYLRCPIVTSLLHLHAALLLPLFHHLWLSQGTGNANFFYASTLVFACANGFAIIDCMWAGLRIAIGQEKEGVVVAQE
;
A
#
# COMPACT_ATOMS: atom_id res chain seq x y z
N MET A 1 -38.94 -20.61 -23.45
CA MET A 1 -38.22 -20.27 -24.70
C MET A 1 -36.74 -20.29 -24.38
N SER A 2 -36.03 -21.24 -24.98
CA SER A 2 -34.62 -21.55 -24.74
C SER A 2 -33.74 -20.50 -25.45
N GLU A 3 -32.96 -19.74 -24.69
CA GLU A 3 -31.95 -18.84 -25.25
C GLU A 3 -30.54 -19.27 -24.79
N LYS A 4 -29.95 -20.11 -25.64
CA LYS A 4 -28.52 -20.25 -25.97
C LYS A 4 -27.49 -20.09 -24.83
N ALA A 5 -27.15 -21.23 -24.23
CA ALA A 5 -25.84 -21.51 -23.66
C ALA A 5 -24.78 -21.69 -24.78
N ALA A 6 -24.45 -20.62 -25.50
CA ALA A 6 -23.39 -20.64 -26.52
C ALA A 6 -22.28 -19.65 -26.16
N THR A 7 -21.05 -20.16 -26.05
CA THR A 7 -19.76 -19.46 -26.09
C THR A 7 -19.23 -18.75 -24.83
N ASN A 8 -18.99 -19.48 -23.74
CA ASN A 8 -18.11 -19.03 -22.64
C ASN A 8 -16.74 -19.75 -22.58
N HIS A 9 -16.46 -20.67 -23.50
CA HIS A 9 -15.19 -21.42 -23.49
C HIS A 9 -13.99 -20.64 -24.07
N GLY A 10 -14.18 -19.71 -25.01
CA GLY A 10 -13.08 -18.94 -25.61
C GLY A 10 -12.49 -17.87 -24.69
N LEU A 11 -13.33 -17.20 -23.89
CA LEU A 11 -12.90 -16.16 -22.95
C LEU A 11 -12.11 -16.73 -21.77
N ASN A 12 -12.44 -17.94 -21.31
CA ASN A 12 -11.75 -18.60 -20.20
C ASN A 12 -10.33 -19.10 -20.54
N VAL A 13 -10.03 -19.33 -21.83
CA VAL A 13 -8.66 -19.69 -22.24
C VAL A 13 -7.79 -18.44 -22.27
N SER A 14 -8.31 -17.31 -22.76
CA SER A 14 -7.59 -16.02 -22.80
C SER A 14 -7.23 -15.51 -21.40
N SER A 15 -8.13 -15.64 -20.42
CA SER A 15 -7.87 -15.18 -19.04
C SER A 15 -6.73 -15.94 -18.36
N ARG A 16 -6.56 -17.24 -18.66
CA ARG A 16 -5.51 -18.08 -18.06
C ARG A 16 -4.10 -17.72 -18.53
N PHE A 17 -3.93 -17.28 -19.77
CA PHE A 17 -2.63 -16.86 -20.31
C PHE A 17 -2.30 -15.39 -20.02
N MET A 18 -3.31 -14.57 -19.72
CA MET A 18 -3.12 -13.14 -19.46
C MET A 18 -2.22 -12.88 -18.25
N PHE A 19 -2.40 -13.59 -17.13
CA PHE A 19 -1.59 -13.36 -15.94
C PHE A 19 -0.09 -13.68 -16.17
N PRO A 20 0.29 -14.87 -16.68
CA PRO A 20 1.68 -15.15 -17.06
C PRO A 20 2.25 -14.16 -18.09
N ALA A 21 1.45 -13.73 -19.07
CA ALA A 21 1.88 -12.77 -20.08
C ALA A 21 2.19 -11.38 -19.47
N LEU A 22 1.37 -10.91 -18.54
CA LEU A 22 1.60 -9.65 -17.81
C LEU A 22 2.88 -9.71 -16.97
N VAL A 23 3.10 -10.82 -16.27
CA VAL A 23 4.31 -11.02 -15.46
C VAL A 23 5.56 -11.09 -16.34
N ALA A 24 5.50 -11.82 -17.45
CA ALA A 24 6.60 -11.90 -18.41
C ALA A 24 6.91 -10.54 -19.05
N GLY A 25 5.87 -9.78 -19.42
CA GLY A 25 6.01 -8.42 -19.93
C GLY A 25 6.68 -7.48 -18.91
N ARG A 26 6.27 -7.55 -17.64
CA ARG A 26 6.88 -6.77 -16.55
C ARG A 26 8.36 -7.12 -16.35
N LEU A 27 8.70 -8.41 -16.35
CA LEU A 27 10.10 -8.86 -16.26
C LEU A 27 10.92 -8.34 -17.45
N ALA A 28 10.39 -8.45 -18.67
CA ALA A 28 11.07 -7.97 -19.88
C ALA A 28 11.35 -6.46 -19.80
N LEU A 29 10.38 -5.66 -19.36
CA LEU A 29 10.56 -4.22 -19.19
C LEU A 29 11.61 -3.89 -18.12
N ALA A 30 11.62 -4.60 -16.99
CA ALA A 30 12.65 -4.42 -15.95
C ALA A 30 14.07 -4.74 -16.46
N LEU A 31 14.20 -5.72 -17.35
CA LEU A 31 15.49 -6.08 -17.96
C LEU A 31 15.94 -5.08 -19.05
N ILE A 32 15.02 -4.42 -19.74
CA ILE A 32 15.31 -3.50 -20.85
C ILE A 32 15.48 -2.05 -20.38
N GLN A 33 14.97 -1.69 -19.19
CA GLN A 33 15.00 -0.32 -18.64
C GLN A 33 16.36 0.39 -18.90
N PRO A 34 16.38 1.52 -19.64
CA PRO A 34 17.62 2.17 -20.03
C PRO A 34 18.13 3.22 -19.03
N PHE A 35 17.30 3.63 -18.06
CA PHE A 35 17.61 4.71 -17.11
C PHE A 35 17.67 4.18 -15.68
N ASP A 36 18.56 4.74 -14.87
CA ASP A 36 18.62 4.44 -13.45
C ASP A 36 17.56 5.25 -12.69
N LEU A 37 16.71 4.55 -11.93
CA LEU A 37 15.60 5.12 -11.14
C LEU A 37 15.81 4.91 -9.63
N THR A 38 16.90 4.25 -9.23
CA THR A 38 17.14 3.82 -7.84
C THR A 38 17.24 4.98 -6.84
N HIS A 39 17.64 6.16 -7.32
CA HIS A 39 17.79 7.37 -6.51
C HIS A 39 16.63 8.36 -6.64
N ASP A 40 15.52 7.97 -7.31
CA ASP A 40 14.36 8.86 -7.47
C ASP A 40 13.55 8.93 -6.16
N HIS A 41 13.41 10.14 -5.63
CA HIS A 41 12.74 10.40 -4.35
C HIS A 41 11.21 10.28 -4.42
N HIS A 42 10.60 10.19 -5.60
CA HIS A 42 9.19 9.87 -5.75
C HIS A 42 8.92 8.37 -5.58
N LEU A 43 9.91 7.55 -5.94
CA LEU A 43 9.80 6.11 -6.08
C LEU A 43 10.24 5.37 -4.82
N SER A 44 11.18 5.96 -4.08
CA SER A 44 11.69 5.41 -2.83
C SER A 44 11.81 6.50 -1.77
N SER A 45 11.79 6.05 -0.52
CA SER A 45 11.99 6.90 0.66
C SER A 45 13.16 6.35 1.48
N PRO A 46 13.63 7.07 2.52
CA PRO A 46 14.68 6.57 3.41
C PRO A 46 14.37 5.19 4.03
N LEU A 47 13.08 4.85 4.18
CA LEU A 47 12.61 3.56 4.70
C LEU A 47 12.47 2.46 3.64
N THR A 48 12.48 2.83 2.35
CA THR A 48 12.21 1.89 1.24
C THR A 48 13.30 1.84 0.17
N SER A 49 14.31 2.71 0.25
CA SER A 49 15.43 2.80 -0.70
C SER A 49 16.33 1.56 -0.67
N TYR A 50 16.51 0.93 -1.83
CA TYR A 50 17.45 -0.18 -1.96
C TYR A 50 18.91 0.25 -1.83
N ALA A 51 19.25 1.48 -2.27
CA ALA A 51 20.60 2.01 -2.11
C ALA A 51 20.99 2.13 -0.62
N ASN A 52 20.08 2.62 0.22
CA ASN A 52 20.30 2.70 1.68
C ASN A 52 20.45 1.29 2.30
N LEU A 53 19.68 0.32 1.80
CA LEU A 53 19.78 -1.07 2.23
C LEU A 53 21.14 -1.68 1.82
N GLN A 54 21.63 -1.42 0.61
CA GLN A 54 22.95 -1.87 0.15
C GLN A 54 24.07 -1.31 1.01
N GLU A 55 24.02 -0.02 1.34
CA GLU A 55 25.00 0.60 2.23
C GLU A 55 24.94 -0.02 3.64
N GLY A 56 23.74 -0.24 4.19
CA GLY A 56 23.56 -0.93 5.46
C GLY A 56 24.12 -2.36 5.45
N ILE A 57 23.95 -3.09 4.35
CA ILE A 57 24.54 -4.43 4.17
C ILE A 57 26.06 -4.35 4.12
N TYR A 58 26.62 -3.36 3.43
CA TYR A 58 28.06 -3.14 3.36
C TYR A 58 28.65 -2.90 4.75
N LEU A 59 28.06 -1.98 5.53
CA LEU A 59 28.47 -1.71 6.91
C LEU A 59 28.38 -2.94 7.80
N PHE A 60 27.26 -3.67 7.71
CA PHE A 60 27.06 -4.91 8.47
C PHE A 60 28.12 -5.97 8.17
N LYS A 61 28.51 -6.13 6.90
CA LYS A 61 29.59 -7.06 6.49
C LYS A 61 30.97 -6.66 7.03
N GLN A 62 31.20 -5.37 7.27
CA GLN A 62 32.44 -4.87 7.87
C GLN A 62 32.43 -4.92 9.41
N GLY A 63 31.37 -5.46 10.04
CA GLY A 63 31.23 -5.51 11.49
C GLY A 63 30.93 -4.14 12.12
N ILE A 64 30.48 -3.17 11.32
CA ILE A 64 30.05 -1.84 11.77
C ILE A 64 28.55 -1.89 12.00
N ASP A 65 28.06 -1.34 13.11
CA ASP A 65 26.62 -1.22 13.36
C ASP A 65 25.96 -0.38 12.26
N PRO A 66 25.10 -0.96 11.40
CA PRO A 66 24.51 -0.22 10.30
C PRO A 66 23.50 0.85 10.76
N TYR A 67 23.04 0.79 12.01
CA TYR A 67 22.07 1.74 12.57
C TYR A 67 22.72 2.93 13.29
N SER A 68 24.05 2.97 13.44
CA SER A 68 24.72 4.08 14.12
C SER A 68 24.76 5.37 13.29
N GLY A 69 24.78 5.26 11.96
CA GLY A 69 24.99 6.38 11.02
C GLY A 69 23.72 7.02 10.45
N GLY A 70 22.53 6.50 10.78
CA GLY A 70 21.25 7.05 10.30
C GLY A 70 20.93 6.82 8.81
N VAL A 71 21.83 6.15 8.07
CA VAL A 71 21.65 5.81 6.64
C VAL A 71 20.67 4.65 6.47
N LEU A 72 20.87 3.55 7.21
CA LEU A 72 19.96 2.41 7.18
C LEU A 72 18.76 2.68 8.08
N ARG A 73 17.56 2.66 7.48
CA ARG A 73 16.30 2.73 8.23
C ARG A 73 15.45 1.48 8.07
N HIS A 74 15.83 0.52 7.23
CA HIS A 74 15.13 -0.76 7.08
C HIS A 74 15.21 -1.61 8.35
N SER A 75 14.19 -2.44 8.57
CA SER A 75 14.19 -3.46 9.62
C SER A 75 15.39 -4.41 9.50
N PRO A 76 15.98 -4.90 10.62
CA PRO A 76 17.03 -5.92 10.58
C PRO A 76 16.63 -7.20 9.84
N LEU A 77 15.32 -7.48 9.72
CA LEU A 77 14.81 -8.58 8.91
C LEU A 77 15.09 -8.38 7.41
N TYR A 78 15.02 -7.14 6.88
CA TYR A 78 15.48 -6.88 5.51
C TYR A 78 17.00 -7.06 5.39
N LEU A 79 17.75 -6.60 6.40
CA LEU A 79 19.21 -6.75 6.43
C LEU A 79 19.61 -8.23 6.35
N THR A 80 18.99 -9.11 7.14
CA THR A 80 19.23 -10.57 7.06
C THR A 80 18.78 -11.19 5.74
N LEU A 81 17.60 -10.80 5.24
CA LEU A 81 17.08 -11.32 3.98
C LEU A 81 18.00 -10.97 2.80
N PHE A 82 18.46 -9.72 2.72
CA PHE A 82 19.27 -9.26 1.60
C PHE A 82 20.77 -9.52 1.78
N THR A 83 21.26 -9.79 2.99
CA THR A 83 22.62 -10.36 3.16
C THR A 83 22.70 -11.79 2.63
N THR A 84 21.61 -12.57 2.75
CA THR A 84 21.54 -13.97 2.29
C THR A 84 21.15 -14.10 0.81
N ILE A 85 20.16 -13.33 0.36
CA ILE A 85 19.60 -13.38 -1.01
C ILE A 85 19.98 -12.10 -1.76
N LEU A 86 21.23 -11.66 -1.65
CA LEU A 86 21.65 -10.41 -2.28
C LEU A 86 21.58 -10.55 -3.81
N PRO A 87 20.75 -9.75 -4.51
CA PRO A 87 20.67 -9.82 -5.96
C PRO A 87 21.93 -9.18 -6.57
N ASN A 88 22.97 -10.00 -6.75
CA ASN A 88 24.26 -9.56 -7.28
C ASN A 88 24.24 -9.21 -8.78
N SER A 89 23.11 -9.46 -9.46
CA SER A 89 22.92 -9.15 -10.87
C SER A 89 21.61 -8.40 -11.12
N ARG A 90 21.58 -7.60 -12.19
CA ARG A 90 20.36 -6.94 -12.67
C ARG A 90 19.23 -7.95 -12.90
N PHE A 91 19.55 -9.13 -13.43
CA PHE A 91 18.55 -10.18 -13.66
C PHE A 91 17.94 -10.68 -12.35
N SER A 92 18.76 -10.97 -11.32
CA SER A 92 18.26 -11.40 -10.02
C SER A 92 17.39 -10.35 -9.34
N ALA A 93 17.75 -9.06 -9.46
CA ALA A 93 16.93 -7.98 -8.93
C ALA A 93 15.59 -7.88 -9.69
N ALA A 94 15.64 -7.77 -11.02
CA ALA A 94 14.43 -7.70 -11.85
C ALA A 94 13.49 -8.90 -11.60
N PHE A 95 14.04 -10.10 -11.46
CA PHE A 95 13.28 -11.30 -11.15
C PHE A 95 12.61 -11.23 -9.77
N LEU A 96 13.35 -10.87 -8.72
CA LEU A 96 12.82 -10.82 -7.35
C LEU A 96 11.68 -9.81 -7.21
N TRP A 97 11.85 -8.59 -7.72
CA TRP A 97 10.80 -7.56 -7.67
C TRP A 97 9.60 -7.92 -8.53
N THR A 98 9.81 -8.47 -9.72
CA THR A 98 8.71 -8.95 -10.57
C THR A 98 7.95 -10.10 -9.91
N LEU A 99 8.66 -11.01 -9.21
CA LEU A 99 8.04 -12.11 -8.47
C LEU A 99 7.17 -11.57 -7.32
N LEU A 100 7.64 -10.58 -6.57
CA LEU A 100 6.86 -9.95 -5.50
C LEU A 100 5.61 -9.28 -6.05
N ASP A 101 5.73 -8.49 -7.12
CA ASP A 101 4.58 -7.85 -7.75
C ASP A 101 3.58 -8.88 -8.30
N ALA A 102 4.08 -10.01 -8.84
CA ALA A 102 3.24 -11.12 -9.27
C ALA A 102 2.50 -11.76 -8.07
N LEU A 103 3.16 -11.94 -6.93
CA LEU A 103 2.53 -12.44 -5.70
C LEU A 103 1.48 -11.44 -5.17
N GLY A 104 1.76 -10.13 -5.22
CA GLY A 104 0.81 -9.08 -4.88
C GLY A 104 -0.42 -9.11 -5.79
N ALA A 105 -0.24 -9.18 -7.10
CA ALA A 105 -1.33 -9.31 -8.07
C ALA A 105 -2.14 -10.59 -7.86
N TYR A 106 -1.48 -11.72 -7.60
CA TYR A 106 -2.11 -12.98 -7.27
C TYR A 106 -2.96 -12.87 -5.99
N ALA A 107 -2.43 -12.22 -4.95
CA ALA A 107 -3.16 -12.00 -3.72
C ALA A 107 -4.41 -11.12 -3.96
N LEU A 108 -4.27 -10.04 -4.74
CA LEU A 108 -5.38 -9.15 -5.09
C LEU A 108 -6.52 -9.88 -5.81
N VAL A 109 -6.20 -10.70 -6.81
CA VAL A 109 -7.18 -11.53 -7.53
C VAL A 109 -7.89 -12.51 -6.58
N ASN A 110 -7.15 -13.14 -5.66
CA ASN A 110 -7.75 -14.08 -4.71
C ASN A 110 -8.60 -13.39 -3.63
N ILE A 111 -8.29 -12.14 -3.26
CA ILE A 111 -9.17 -11.33 -2.40
C ILE A 111 -10.50 -11.11 -3.14
N TYR A 112 -10.48 -10.70 -4.41
CA TYR A 112 -11.70 -10.52 -5.20
C TYR A 112 -12.53 -11.80 -5.30
N ARG A 113 -11.88 -12.93 -5.62
CA ARG A 113 -12.52 -14.25 -5.68
C ARG A 113 -13.17 -14.63 -4.35
N ALA A 114 -12.47 -14.44 -3.23
CA ALA A 114 -13.00 -14.71 -1.90
C ALA A 114 -14.20 -13.82 -1.55
N ARG A 115 -14.17 -12.54 -1.94
CA ARG A 115 -15.28 -11.60 -1.76
C ARG A 115 -16.55 -12.01 -2.51
N GLN A 116 -16.40 -12.63 -3.68
CA GLN A 116 -17.53 -13.09 -4.51
C GLN A 116 -17.93 -14.55 -4.22
N GLY A 117 -17.15 -15.30 -3.43
CA GLY A 117 -17.36 -16.74 -3.23
C GLY A 117 -17.10 -17.59 -4.47
N LEU A 118 -16.30 -17.09 -5.42
CA LEU A 118 -16.03 -17.75 -6.71
C LEU A 118 -14.60 -18.29 -6.76
N ARG A 119 -14.36 -19.36 -7.51
CA ARG A 119 -13.02 -19.94 -7.73
C ARG A 119 -12.25 -19.29 -8.87
N GLU A 120 -12.95 -18.91 -9.94
CA GLU A 120 -12.41 -18.23 -11.12
C GLU A 120 -13.41 -17.14 -11.53
N THR A 121 -12.91 -16.02 -12.05
CA THR A 121 -13.75 -14.96 -12.60
C THR A 121 -13.21 -14.46 -13.93
N SER A 122 -14.09 -13.92 -14.78
CA SER A 122 -13.69 -13.29 -16.04
C SER A 122 -12.83 -12.02 -15.84
N ARG A 123 -12.84 -11.45 -14.63
CA ARG A 123 -12.14 -10.20 -14.28
C ARG A 123 -10.75 -10.43 -13.71
N ASP A 124 -10.36 -11.67 -13.47
CA ASP A 124 -9.07 -12.01 -12.83
C ASP A 124 -7.88 -11.34 -13.52
N GLY A 125 -7.83 -11.40 -14.86
CA GLY A 125 -6.74 -10.77 -15.59
C GLY A 125 -6.84 -9.24 -15.69
N LEU A 126 -8.05 -8.66 -15.63
CA LEU A 126 -8.22 -7.21 -15.54
C LEU A 126 -7.72 -6.68 -14.19
N ILE A 127 -8.04 -7.36 -13.09
CA ILE A 127 -7.57 -7.01 -11.74
C ILE A 127 -6.04 -7.13 -11.68
N ALA A 128 -5.48 -8.21 -12.22
CA ALA A 128 -4.04 -8.39 -12.31
C ALA A 128 -3.38 -7.30 -13.18
N ALA A 129 -3.97 -6.94 -14.33
CA ALA A 129 -3.47 -5.87 -15.19
C ALA A 129 -3.50 -4.51 -14.48
N LEU A 130 -4.59 -4.19 -13.78
CA LEU A 130 -4.72 -2.93 -13.03
C LEU A 130 -3.68 -2.79 -11.93
N TYR A 131 -3.19 -3.88 -11.33
CA TYR A 131 -2.09 -3.85 -10.36
C TYR A 131 -0.72 -3.84 -11.07
N LEU A 132 -0.50 -4.77 -12.00
CA LEU A 132 0.81 -4.99 -12.64
C LEU A 132 1.17 -3.91 -13.68
N LEU A 133 0.21 -3.15 -14.18
CA LEU A 133 0.45 -2.05 -15.13
C LEU A 133 0.25 -0.67 -14.49
N ASN A 134 -0.08 -0.61 -13.20
CA ASN A 134 -0.19 0.67 -12.50
C ASN A 134 1.19 1.35 -12.44
N PRO A 135 1.39 2.53 -13.06
CA PRO A 135 2.67 3.23 -13.05
C PRO A 135 3.14 3.55 -11.62
N TYR A 136 2.22 3.78 -10.68
CA TYR A 136 2.56 4.09 -9.29
C TYR A 136 3.11 2.89 -8.52
N LEU A 137 2.87 1.66 -8.97
CA LEU A 137 3.47 0.45 -8.42
C LEU A 137 4.62 -0.07 -9.28
N PHE A 138 4.53 0.13 -10.58
CA PHE A 138 5.53 -0.32 -11.54
C PHE A 138 6.82 0.48 -11.44
N LEU A 139 6.77 1.81 -11.38
CA LEU A 139 7.97 2.64 -11.31
C LEU A 139 8.77 2.43 -10.01
N PRO A 140 8.15 2.35 -8.81
CA PRO A 140 8.88 1.98 -7.59
C PRO A 140 9.53 0.60 -7.63
N SER A 141 8.89 -0.38 -8.26
CA SER A 141 9.48 -1.71 -8.47
C SER A 141 10.71 -1.66 -9.39
N LEU A 142 10.65 -0.87 -10.46
CA LEU A 142 11.81 -0.59 -11.34
C LEU A 142 12.93 0.16 -10.62
N ALA A 143 12.60 1.01 -9.65
CA ALA A 143 13.56 1.68 -8.76
C ALA A 143 14.09 0.76 -7.64
N LEU A 144 13.69 -0.52 -7.63
CA LEU A 144 14.03 -1.50 -6.60
C LEU A 144 13.54 -1.10 -5.20
N SER A 145 12.49 -0.28 -5.09
CA SER A 145 11.92 0.09 -3.80
C SER A 145 11.42 -1.13 -3.03
N THR A 146 11.71 -1.22 -1.73
CA THR A 146 11.21 -2.32 -0.89
C THR A 146 9.71 -2.21 -0.61
N SER A 147 9.03 -1.16 -1.09
CA SER A 147 7.57 -1.04 -0.97
C SER A 147 6.80 -2.17 -1.68
N SER A 148 7.37 -2.82 -2.71
CA SER A 148 6.79 -4.03 -3.31
C SER A 148 6.63 -5.17 -2.29
N PHE A 149 7.56 -5.30 -1.32
CA PHE A 149 7.44 -6.27 -0.24
C PHE A 149 6.30 -5.89 0.73
N GLU A 150 6.24 -4.62 1.15
CA GLU A 150 5.18 -4.12 2.04
C GLU A 150 3.79 -4.34 1.41
N ASN A 151 3.62 -3.94 0.15
CA ASN A 151 2.37 -4.11 -0.59
C ASN A 151 1.98 -5.59 -0.73
N THR A 152 2.95 -6.45 -1.04
CA THR A 152 2.71 -7.89 -1.18
C THR A 152 2.31 -8.52 0.15
N LEU A 153 2.98 -8.19 1.25
CA LEU A 153 2.66 -8.72 2.58
C LEU A 153 1.27 -8.25 3.05
N LEU A 154 0.92 -6.99 2.81
CA LEU A 154 -0.41 -6.48 3.12
C LEU A 154 -1.50 -7.24 2.34
N LEU A 155 -1.35 -7.38 1.03
CA LEU A 155 -2.30 -8.12 0.21
C LEU A 155 -2.37 -9.61 0.59
N LEU A 156 -1.24 -10.26 0.88
CA LEU A 156 -1.22 -11.65 1.35
C LEU A 156 -1.93 -11.80 2.70
N SER A 157 -1.73 -10.86 3.62
CA SER A 157 -2.40 -10.89 4.93
C SER A 157 -3.92 -10.80 4.79
N ILE A 158 -4.43 -9.92 3.91
CA ILE A 158 -5.85 -9.78 3.61
C ILE A 158 -6.35 -11.05 2.90
N MET A 159 -5.61 -11.56 1.90
CA MET A 159 -5.96 -12.80 1.19
C MET A 159 -6.10 -13.98 2.15
N PHE A 160 -5.14 -14.20 3.06
CA PHE A 160 -5.20 -15.29 4.03
C PHE A 160 -6.34 -15.11 5.04
N ALA A 161 -6.63 -13.87 5.45
CA ALA A 161 -7.81 -13.57 6.28
C ALA A 161 -9.11 -13.96 5.54
N SER A 162 -9.25 -13.54 4.27
CA SER A 162 -10.42 -13.87 3.45
C SER A 162 -10.55 -15.38 3.16
N GLN A 163 -9.44 -16.11 3.11
CA GLN A 163 -9.42 -17.57 2.92
C GLN A 163 -9.60 -18.37 4.23
N ARG A 164 -9.93 -17.72 5.35
CA ARG A 164 -10.08 -18.37 6.68
C ARG A 164 -8.81 -19.05 7.19
N LYS A 165 -7.64 -18.49 6.89
CA LYS A 165 -6.33 -18.93 7.38
C LYS A 165 -5.75 -17.89 8.37
N PRO A 166 -6.29 -17.81 9.60
CA PRO A 166 -5.96 -16.74 10.55
C PRO A 166 -4.47 -16.70 10.88
N SER A 167 -3.87 -17.84 11.22
CA SER A 167 -2.47 -17.92 11.62
C SER A 167 -1.50 -17.40 10.55
N GLN A 168 -1.72 -17.77 9.28
CA GLN A 168 -0.92 -17.30 8.15
C GLN A 168 -1.10 -15.79 7.90
N SER A 169 -2.33 -15.29 8.05
CA SER A 169 -2.64 -13.87 7.98
C SER A 169 -1.92 -13.06 9.07
N LEU A 170 -1.95 -13.54 10.32
CA LEU A 170 -1.30 -12.86 11.45
C LEU A 170 0.22 -12.89 11.34
N LEU A 171 0.82 -14.02 10.91
CA LEU A 171 2.26 -14.12 10.71
C LEU A 171 2.75 -13.17 9.60
N THR A 172 2.07 -13.19 8.44
CA THR A 172 2.42 -12.27 7.33
C THR A 172 2.24 -10.81 7.72
N TYR A 173 1.20 -10.49 8.48
CA TYR A 173 0.98 -9.16 9.01
C TYR A 173 2.02 -8.74 10.06
N ALA A 174 2.53 -9.68 10.87
CA ALA A 174 3.62 -9.41 11.81
C ALA A 174 4.91 -9.02 11.06
N PHE A 175 5.24 -9.68 9.95
CA PHE A 175 6.33 -9.26 9.07
C PHE A 175 6.11 -7.86 8.50
N LEU A 176 4.90 -7.57 8.03
CA LEU A 176 4.55 -6.23 7.53
C LEU A 176 4.79 -5.14 8.59
N LEU A 177 4.33 -5.37 9.83
CA LEU A 177 4.49 -4.39 10.89
C LEU A 177 5.97 -4.20 11.31
N GLN A 178 6.79 -5.25 11.20
CA GLN A 178 8.24 -5.14 11.39
C GLN A 178 8.88 -4.23 10.35
N PHE A 179 8.43 -4.33 9.09
CA PHE A 179 8.94 -3.54 7.98
C PHE A 179 8.43 -2.10 7.97
N SER A 180 7.17 -1.90 8.33
CA SER A 180 6.47 -0.63 8.21
C SER A 180 5.55 -0.40 9.41
N LEU A 181 6.01 0.40 10.39
CA LEU A 181 5.23 0.68 11.60
C LEU A 181 3.87 1.30 11.26
N SER A 182 3.81 2.12 10.21
CA SER A 182 2.59 2.79 9.76
C SER A 182 1.48 1.81 9.36
N SER A 183 1.81 0.56 9.05
CA SER A 183 0.80 -0.47 8.77
C SER A 183 -0.06 -0.81 9.98
N ILE A 184 0.31 -0.43 11.22
CA ILE A 184 -0.48 -0.68 12.45
C ILE A 184 -1.96 -0.30 12.32
N LEU A 185 -2.28 0.69 11.48
CA LEU A 185 -3.63 1.14 11.16
C LEU A 185 -4.57 0.01 10.72
N PHE A 186 -4.02 -1.03 10.09
CA PHE A 186 -4.80 -2.12 9.52
C PHE A 186 -5.03 -3.28 10.50
N LEU A 187 -4.45 -3.25 11.70
CA LEU A 187 -4.48 -4.40 12.62
C LEU A 187 -5.91 -4.69 13.08
N VAL A 188 -6.61 -3.65 13.53
CA VAL A 188 -7.99 -3.76 14.00
C VAL A 188 -8.93 -4.27 12.90
N PRO A 189 -9.02 -3.64 11.72
CA PRO A 189 -9.90 -4.13 10.66
C PRO A 189 -9.49 -5.51 10.12
N LEU A 190 -8.20 -5.86 10.12
CA LEU A 190 -7.75 -7.21 9.76
C LEU A 190 -8.24 -8.27 10.76
N LEU A 191 -8.15 -8.00 12.06
CA LEU A 191 -8.68 -8.90 13.09
C LEU A 191 -10.20 -9.04 12.97
N LEU A 192 -10.90 -7.93 12.71
CA LEU A 192 -12.34 -7.94 12.46
C LEU A 192 -12.68 -8.75 11.20
N LEU A 193 -11.90 -8.63 10.12
CA LEU A 193 -12.05 -9.42 8.89
C LEU A 193 -11.87 -10.92 9.14
N ILE A 194 -10.91 -11.32 9.98
CA ILE A 194 -10.68 -12.72 10.33
C ILE A 194 -11.90 -13.33 11.04
N VAL A 195 -12.55 -12.57 11.93
CA VAL A 195 -13.71 -13.05 12.70
C VAL A 195 -15.05 -12.86 11.97
N SER A 196 -15.13 -11.98 10.97
CA SER A 196 -16.31 -11.77 10.11
C SER A 196 -16.24 -12.62 8.84
N ASP A 197 -17.21 -12.48 7.94
CA ASP A 197 -17.11 -13.05 6.59
C ASP A 197 -16.45 -12.09 5.58
N PRO A 198 -15.85 -12.62 4.49
CA PRO A 198 -15.17 -11.80 3.49
C PRO A 198 -16.10 -11.30 2.39
N PHE A 199 -17.40 -11.62 2.42
CA PHE A 199 -18.31 -11.33 1.30
C PHE A 199 -18.62 -9.83 1.22
N SER A 200 -18.90 -9.34 0.00
CA SER A 200 -19.36 -7.96 -0.18
C SER A 200 -20.82 -7.83 0.26
N HIS A 201 -21.05 -7.03 1.30
CA HIS A 201 -22.40 -6.64 1.75
C HIS A 201 -22.65 -5.13 1.57
N LEU A 202 -21.88 -4.46 0.72
CA LEU A 202 -22.00 -3.01 0.50
C LEU A 202 -23.40 -2.60 0.03
N ALA A 203 -23.97 -3.34 -0.93
CA ALA A 203 -25.30 -3.06 -1.47
C ALA A 203 -26.45 -3.45 -0.52
N SER A 204 -26.18 -4.30 0.47
CA SER A 204 -27.17 -4.74 1.46
C SER A 204 -26.54 -4.77 2.86
N PRO A 205 -26.33 -3.60 3.50
CA PRO A 205 -25.67 -3.52 4.80
C PRO A 205 -26.36 -4.38 5.85
N ARG A 206 -25.57 -5.09 6.64
CA ARG A 206 -26.04 -5.94 7.75
C ARG A 206 -25.32 -5.54 9.04
N ALA A 207 -25.90 -5.92 10.18
CA ALA A 207 -25.19 -5.81 11.45
C ALA A 207 -23.94 -6.71 11.43
N PHE A 208 -22.90 -6.31 12.16
CA PHE A 208 -21.70 -7.12 12.31
C PHE A 208 -22.02 -8.51 12.89
N ASN A 209 -21.55 -9.56 12.23
CA ASN A 209 -21.85 -10.96 12.56
C ASN A 209 -20.62 -11.74 13.08
N GLY A 210 -19.50 -11.07 13.35
CA GLY A 210 -18.26 -11.70 13.75
C GLY A 210 -18.19 -12.09 15.23
N ASN A 211 -17.46 -13.15 15.54
CA ASN A 211 -17.25 -13.59 16.92
C ASN A 211 -16.12 -12.81 17.60
N LEU A 212 -16.49 -11.73 18.31
CA LEU A 212 -15.53 -10.86 19.03
C LEU A 212 -14.76 -11.57 20.15
N GLN A 213 -15.27 -12.68 20.69
CA GLN A 213 -14.59 -13.43 21.75
C GLN A 213 -13.27 -14.07 21.30
N LYS A 214 -13.07 -14.23 19.98
CA LYS A 214 -11.81 -14.75 19.42
C LYS A 214 -10.71 -13.70 19.33
N ILE A 215 -11.05 -12.40 19.38
CA ILE A 215 -10.08 -11.32 19.19
C ILE A 215 -8.93 -11.37 20.21
N PRO A 216 -9.15 -11.57 21.52
CA PRO A 216 -8.05 -11.69 22.48
C PRO A 216 -7.08 -12.83 22.15
N THR A 217 -7.59 -13.96 21.68
CA THR A 217 -6.75 -15.11 21.28
C THR A 217 -5.92 -14.78 20.03
N LEU A 218 -6.53 -14.16 19.02
CA LEU A 218 -5.84 -13.73 17.81
C LEU A 218 -4.78 -12.66 18.10
N LEU A 219 -5.07 -11.73 19.01
CA LEU A 219 -4.11 -10.74 19.49
C LEU A 219 -2.95 -11.40 20.23
N GLY A 220 -3.22 -12.43 21.05
CA GLY A 220 -2.18 -13.22 21.72
C GLY A 220 -1.26 -13.92 20.71
N GLU A 221 -1.83 -14.58 19.69
CA GLU A 221 -1.05 -15.21 18.62
C GLU A 221 -0.21 -14.19 17.83
N PHE A 222 -0.82 -13.06 17.44
CA PHE A 222 -0.13 -11.97 16.78
C PHE A 222 1.02 -11.42 17.62
N ALA A 223 0.79 -11.19 18.92
CA ALA A 223 1.81 -10.70 19.84
C ALA A 223 2.99 -11.67 19.94
N VAL A 224 2.75 -12.98 19.98
CA VAL A 224 3.83 -13.99 19.96
C VAL A 224 4.66 -13.87 18.68
N TYR A 225 4.04 -13.80 17.50
CA TYR A 225 4.79 -13.61 16.24
C TYR A 225 5.56 -12.31 16.24
N PHE A 226 4.92 -11.19 16.58
CA PHE A 226 5.56 -9.88 16.56
C PHE A 226 6.73 -9.79 17.55
N ILE A 227 6.57 -10.29 18.78
CA ILE A 227 7.65 -10.32 19.77
C ILE A 227 8.78 -11.24 19.32
N SER A 228 8.47 -12.41 18.77
CA SER A 228 9.51 -13.33 18.27
C SER A 228 10.34 -12.73 17.14
N LEU A 229 9.70 -12.05 16.19
CA LEU A 229 10.38 -11.35 15.10
C LEU A 229 11.18 -10.15 15.62
N THR A 230 10.64 -9.41 16.59
CA THR A 230 11.37 -8.31 17.25
C THR A 230 12.62 -8.80 17.97
N ALA A 231 12.52 -9.95 18.66
CA ALA A 231 13.65 -10.58 19.31
C ALA A 231 14.70 -11.02 18.29
N ALA A 232 14.28 -11.67 17.19
CA ALA A 232 15.17 -12.04 16.09
C ALA A 232 15.88 -10.81 15.50
N SER A 233 15.14 -9.73 15.22
CA SER A 233 15.71 -8.46 14.74
C SER A 233 16.76 -7.89 15.69
N THR A 234 16.47 -7.89 17.00
CA THR A 234 17.35 -7.37 18.05
C THR A 234 18.62 -8.21 18.21
N LEU A 235 18.52 -9.54 18.05
CA LEU A 235 19.67 -10.44 18.07
C LEU A 235 20.59 -10.18 16.87
N VAL A 236 20.03 -9.94 15.68
CA VAL A 236 20.80 -9.64 14.46
C VAL A 236 21.51 -8.30 14.58
N SER A 237 20.83 -7.26 15.04
CA SER A 237 21.42 -5.92 15.17
C SER A 237 22.35 -5.76 16.37
N GLY A 238 22.42 -6.75 17.28
CA GLY A 238 23.24 -6.68 18.49
C GLY A 238 22.73 -5.70 19.54
N GLY A 239 21.46 -5.29 19.48
CA GLY A 239 20.89 -4.28 20.39
C GLY A 239 19.55 -3.71 19.90
N LEU A 240 18.98 -2.77 20.67
CA LEU A 240 17.67 -2.14 20.40
C LEU A 240 17.77 -0.82 19.59
N SER A 241 18.97 -0.42 19.19
CA SER A 241 19.23 0.84 18.47
C SER A 241 18.42 0.97 17.17
N TRP A 242 18.23 -0.15 16.46
CA TRP A 242 17.46 -0.22 15.21
C TRP A 242 16.01 0.26 15.37
N MET A 243 15.37 0.06 16.53
CA MET A 243 13.97 0.44 16.74
C MET A 243 13.78 1.95 16.59
N GLY A 244 14.69 2.75 17.14
CA GLY A 244 14.66 4.20 16.99
C GLY A 244 14.90 4.65 15.56
N GLN A 245 15.81 3.98 14.84
CA GLN A 245 16.18 4.35 13.47
C GLN A 245 15.18 3.88 12.40
N THR A 246 14.45 2.80 12.67
CA THR A 246 13.44 2.22 11.77
C THR A 246 12.03 2.67 12.15
N TRP A 247 11.52 2.20 13.30
CA TRP A 247 10.16 2.51 13.73
C TRP A 247 10.03 3.95 14.23
N GLY A 248 11.03 4.41 14.97
CA GLY A 248 11.10 5.80 15.45
C GLY A 248 11.16 6.80 14.30
N ALA A 249 11.82 6.47 13.18
CA ALA A 249 11.93 7.38 12.05
C ALA A 249 10.57 7.83 11.49
N SER A 250 9.57 6.94 11.41
CA SER A 250 8.22 7.29 10.97
C SER A 250 7.51 8.30 11.90
N LEU A 251 7.96 8.43 13.15
CA LEU A 251 7.39 9.34 14.16
C LEU A 251 8.23 10.60 14.35
N THR A 252 9.56 10.48 14.34
CA THR A 252 10.49 11.58 14.61
C THR A 252 10.86 12.36 13.35
N LEU A 253 10.54 11.83 12.16
CA LEU A 253 10.86 12.40 10.85
C LEU A 253 12.30 12.96 10.78
N PRO A 254 13.32 12.11 10.96
CA PRO A 254 14.72 12.54 11.03
C PRO A 254 15.28 12.98 9.67
N ASP A 255 14.58 12.67 8.58
CA ASP A 255 14.97 12.96 7.21
C ASP A 255 13.84 13.75 6.53
N LEU A 256 14.19 14.86 5.89
CA LEU A 256 13.28 15.78 5.20
C LEU A 256 13.53 15.82 3.69
N THR A 257 14.21 14.81 3.15
CA THR A 257 14.41 14.66 1.72
C THR A 257 13.07 14.80 0.99
N PRO A 258 13.00 15.67 -0.05
CA PRO A 258 11.75 15.96 -0.74
C PRO A 258 11.15 14.67 -1.28
N ASN A 259 9.84 14.50 -1.09
CA ASN A 259 9.09 13.34 -1.57
C ASN A 259 7.70 13.79 -2.02
N VAL A 260 6.83 12.84 -2.41
CA VAL A 260 5.47 13.17 -2.90
C VAL A 260 4.47 13.48 -1.79
N GLY A 261 4.88 13.41 -0.52
CA GLY A 261 4.05 13.60 0.66
C GLY A 261 3.99 15.04 1.17
N LEU A 262 3.18 15.21 2.23
CA LEU A 262 2.91 16.51 2.85
C LEU A 262 3.93 16.93 3.92
N TRP A 263 4.65 15.96 4.50
CA TRP A 263 5.41 16.19 5.73
C TRP A 263 6.72 16.95 5.46
N TRP A 264 7.48 16.57 4.43
CA TRP A 264 8.86 17.03 4.25
C TRP A 264 8.98 18.56 4.20
N TYR A 265 8.15 19.25 3.41
CA TYR A 265 8.21 20.70 3.28
C TYR A 265 7.59 21.41 4.49
N PHE A 266 6.45 20.91 4.99
CA PHE A 266 5.82 21.46 6.19
C PHE A 266 6.77 21.47 7.39
N PHE A 267 7.51 20.39 7.61
CA PHE A 267 8.50 20.30 8.68
C PHE A 267 9.86 20.95 8.33
N THR A 268 10.12 21.28 7.07
CA THR A 268 11.28 22.10 6.69
C THR A 268 11.07 23.57 7.10
N GLU A 269 9.86 24.08 6.92
CA GLU A 269 9.49 25.47 7.27
C GLU A 269 9.12 25.65 8.76
N MET A 270 8.96 24.55 9.51
CA MET A 270 8.53 24.58 10.90
C MET A 270 9.67 24.99 11.85
N PHE A 271 9.41 25.93 12.75
CA PHE A 271 10.34 26.22 13.84
C PHE A 271 10.52 25.01 14.76
N ASP A 272 11.77 24.74 15.16
CA ASP A 272 12.13 23.57 15.96
C ASP A 272 11.36 23.47 17.28
N TYR A 273 11.04 24.60 17.90
CA TYR A 273 10.25 24.64 19.12
C TYR A 273 8.87 23.98 18.98
N PHE A 274 8.22 24.12 17.82
CA PHE A 274 6.88 23.56 17.57
C PHE A 274 6.92 22.17 16.92
N ARG A 275 8.06 21.73 16.41
CA ARG A 275 8.21 20.45 15.70
C ARG A 275 7.65 19.25 16.49
N PRO A 276 7.96 19.04 17.78
CA PRO A 276 7.45 17.88 18.53
C PRO A 276 5.91 17.85 18.61
N PHE A 277 5.27 19.01 18.78
CA PHE A 277 3.81 19.11 18.83
C PHE A 277 3.19 18.67 17.49
N PHE A 278 3.68 19.20 16.38
CA PHE A 278 3.14 18.86 15.06
C PHE A 278 3.45 17.42 14.65
N LEU A 279 4.61 16.87 15.00
CA LEU A 279 4.91 15.45 14.77
C LEU A 279 3.90 14.54 15.49
N MET A 280 3.54 14.88 16.73
CA MET A 280 2.53 14.16 17.48
C MET A 280 1.14 14.27 16.83
N VAL A 281 0.71 15.47 16.43
CA VAL A 281 -0.58 15.67 15.73
C VAL A 281 -0.62 14.89 14.41
N PHE A 282 0.41 15.03 13.58
CA PHE A 282 0.51 14.36 12.28
C PHE A 282 0.67 12.83 12.42
N SER A 283 1.20 12.31 13.53
CA SER A 283 1.26 10.87 13.75
C SER A 283 -0.08 10.32 14.27
N VAL A 284 -0.70 10.99 15.25
CA VAL A 284 -1.90 10.50 15.95
C VAL A 284 -3.15 10.65 15.09
N HIS A 285 -3.26 11.66 14.22
CA HIS A 285 -4.48 11.85 13.42
C HIS A 285 -4.82 10.62 12.54
N LEU A 286 -3.81 9.87 12.08
CA LEU A 286 -4.00 8.63 11.32
C LEU A 286 -4.79 7.57 12.10
N LEU A 287 -4.62 7.50 13.43
CA LEU A 287 -5.29 6.53 14.30
C LEU A 287 -6.79 6.85 14.48
N ILE A 288 -7.17 8.12 14.36
CA ILE A 288 -8.55 8.58 14.59
C ILE A 288 -9.51 7.98 13.56
N TYR A 289 -9.02 7.66 12.35
CA TYR A 289 -9.85 7.09 11.28
C TYR A 289 -10.23 5.62 11.49
N ILE A 290 -9.49 4.87 12.31
CA ILE A 290 -9.65 3.41 12.42
C ILE A 290 -11.06 3.05 12.93
N ALA A 291 -11.44 3.58 14.09
CA ALA A 291 -12.73 3.29 14.72
C ALA A 291 -13.94 3.70 13.87
N PRO A 292 -14.07 4.95 13.38
CA PRO A 292 -15.25 5.37 12.62
C PRO A 292 -15.40 4.59 11.30
N ILE A 293 -14.30 4.28 10.60
CA ILE A 293 -14.37 3.49 9.36
C ILE A 293 -14.79 2.05 9.65
N CYS A 294 -14.23 1.41 10.68
CA CYS A 294 -14.62 0.05 11.07
C CYS A 294 -16.09 -0.01 11.51
N ILE A 295 -16.58 0.98 12.26
CA ILE A 295 -17.98 1.03 12.69
C ILE A 295 -18.90 1.24 11.48
N LYS A 296 -18.54 2.15 10.58
CA LYS A 296 -19.39 2.52 9.43
C LYS A 296 -19.48 1.41 8.39
N PHE A 297 -18.37 0.72 8.12
CA PHE A 297 -18.28 -0.38 7.15
C PHE A 297 -18.18 -1.74 7.84
N GLN A 298 -18.79 -1.89 9.03
CA GLN A 298 -18.75 -3.14 9.82
C GLN A 298 -19.20 -4.40 9.04
N TYR A 299 -20.04 -4.23 8.03
CA TYR A 299 -20.52 -5.31 7.14
C TYR A 299 -19.53 -5.70 6.04
N ASP A 300 -18.45 -4.93 5.83
CA ASP A 300 -17.40 -5.22 4.86
C ASP A 300 -16.04 -4.69 5.33
N MET A 301 -15.34 -5.50 6.13
CA MET A 301 -14.03 -5.11 6.66
C MET A 301 -12.94 -4.98 5.60
N THR A 302 -13.06 -5.65 4.45
CA THR A 302 -12.08 -5.45 3.38
C THR A 302 -12.24 -4.06 2.77
N TYR A 303 -13.46 -3.53 2.70
CA TYR A 303 -13.70 -2.13 2.33
C TYR A 303 -13.12 -1.15 3.35
N ALA A 304 -13.24 -1.45 4.65
CA ALA A 304 -12.63 -0.64 5.71
C ALA A 304 -11.10 -0.60 5.60
N VAL A 305 -10.45 -1.75 5.39
CA VAL A 305 -9.00 -1.82 5.13
C VAL A 305 -8.63 -1.00 3.90
N PHE A 306 -9.37 -1.15 2.80
CA PHE A 306 -9.17 -0.40 1.57
C PHE A 306 -9.20 1.13 1.76
N LEU A 307 -10.19 1.67 2.49
CA LEU A 307 -10.26 3.10 2.77
C LEU A 307 -9.10 3.57 3.66
N LEU A 308 -8.70 2.78 4.66
CA LEU A 308 -7.53 3.10 5.49
C LEU A 308 -6.23 3.07 4.69
N ILE A 309 -6.09 2.19 3.70
CA ILE A 309 -4.94 2.18 2.78
C ILE A 309 -4.87 3.49 2.00
N GLY A 310 -6.01 4.00 1.53
CA GLY A 310 -6.07 5.33 0.89
C GLY A 310 -5.64 6.46 1.82
N ILE A 311 -6.16 6.47 3.06
CA ILE A 311 -5.79 7.47 4.08
C ILE A 311 -4.29 7.43 4.36
N LEU A 312 -3.72 6.24 4.58
CA LEU A 312 -2.28 6.08 4.75
C LEU A 312 -1.53 6.57 3.49
N GLY A 313 -2.00 6.20 2.30
CA GLY A 313 -1.45 6.64 1.01
C GLY A 313 -1.60 8.13 0.70
N THR A 314 -2.21 8.91 1.59
CA THR A 314 -2.28 10.38 1.50
C THR A 314 -1.43 11.05 2.57
N PHE A 315 -1.43 10.51 3.78
CA PHE A 315 -0.93 11.20 4.97
C PHE A 315 0.29 10.53 5.63
N LYS A 316 0.85 9.45 5.06
CA LYS A 316 2.10 8.82 5.54
C LYS A 316 3.27 9.81 5.54
N ALA A 317 4.13 9.73 6.56
CA ALA A 317 5.28 10.62 6.75
C ALA A 317 6.29 10.59 5.59
N PHE A 318 6.73 9.37 5.22
CA PHE A 318 7.62 9.11 4.09
C PHE A 318 6.83 8.55 2.91
N LEU A 319 5.99 9.39 2.31
CA LEU A 319 5.12 8.98 1.21
C LEU A 319 5.91 8.77 -0.08
N THR A 320 5.63 7.65 -0.75
CA THR A 320 6.11 7.32 -2.10
C THR A 320 4.92 7.15 -3.04
N LEU A 321 5.14 7.11 -4.36
CA LEU A 321 4.06 6.80 -5.30
C LEU A 321 3.41 5.44 -5.05
N SER A 322 4.15 4.49 -4.47
CA SER A 322 3.64 3.14 -4.21
C SER A 322 2.49 3.09 -3.22
N ASP A 323 2.42 4.04 -2.27
CA ASP A 323 1.41 4.06 -1.21
C ASP A 323 -0.01 4.34 -1.78
N PRO A 324 -0.27 5.44 -2.50
CA PRO A 324 -1.54 5.61 -3.21
C PRO A 324 -1.70 4.66 -4.41
N GLY A 325 -0.59 4.17 -4.99
CA GLY A 325 -0.62 3.17 -6.06
C GLY A 325 -1.34 1.88 -5.65
N LEU A 326 -1.12 1.39 -4.43
CA LEU A 326 -1.83 0.23 -3.91
C LEU A 326 -3.32 0.52 -3.76
N PHE A 327 -3.67 1.66 -3.14
CA PHE A 327 -5.06 2.09 -2.98
C PHE A 327 -5.81 2.14 -4.32
N LEU A 328 -5.25 2.82 -5.32
CA LEU A 328 -5.87 2.95 -6.65
C LEU A 328 -6.03 1.58 -7.34
N SER A 329 -5.08 0.66 -7.16
CA SER A 329 -5.19 -0.70 -7.69
C SER A 329 -6.30 -1.50 -7.01
N MET A 330 -6.51 -1.31 -5.70
CA MET A 330 -7.55 -1.98 -4.93
C MET A 330 -8.97 -1.51 -5.28
N ILE A 331 -9.15 -0.36 -5.96
CA ILE A 331 -10.46 0.04 -6.52
C ILE A 331 -11.02 -1.06 -7.44
N SER A 332 -10.14 -1.85 -8.09
CA SER A 332 -10.51 -3.00 -8.92
C SER A 332 -11.33 -4.08 -8.19
N LEU A 333 -11.24 -4.14 -6.85
CA LEU A 333 -11.96 -5.12 -6.02
C LEU A 333 -13.43 -4.79 -5.83
N PHE A 334 -13.85 -3.56 -6.10
CA PHE A 334 -15.17 -3.02 -5.78
C PHE A 334 -15.93 -2.51 -7.02
N PRO A 335 -16.08 -3.32 -8.09
CA PRO A 335 -16.78 -2.89 -9.29
C PRO A 335 -18.23 -2.48 -9.06
N GLU A 336 -18.84 -2.96 -7.98
CA GLU A 336 -20.18 -2.57 -7.54
C GLU A 336 -20.30 -1.08 -7.15
N THR A 337 -19.18 -0.41 -6.81
CA THR A 337 -19.20 1.00 -6.40
C THR A 337 -19.03 1.97 -7.57
N TYR A 338 -18.58 1.52 -8.75
CA TYR A 338 -18.25 2.40 -9.88
C TYR A 338 -19.38 3.31 -10.34
N PRO A 339 -20.65 2.86 -10.42
CA PRO A 339 -21.76 3.72 -10.83
C PRO A 339 -22.06 4.86 -9.86
N TYR A 340 -21.53 4.79 -8.64
CA TYR A 340 -21.83 5.72 -7.54
C TYR A 340 -20.67 6.67 -7.22
N LEU A 341 -19.57 6.63 -7.98
CA LEU A 341 -18.47 7.59 -7.84
C LEU A 341 -18.98 8.99 -8.21
N ARG A 342 -18.72 9.99 -7.37
CA ARG A 342 -19.31 11.33 -7.51
C ARG A 342 -18.55 12.18 -8.54
N CYS A 343 -17.23 12.22 -8.45
CA CYS A 343 -16.37 13.08 -9.26
C CYS A 343 -15.17 12.33 -9.90
N PRO A 344 -15.34 11.13 -10.48
CA PRO A 344 -14.21 10.31 -10.95
C PRO A 344 -13.36 10.98 -12.04
N ILE A 345 -13.97 11.82 -12.88
CA ILE A 345 -13.27 12.58 -13.93
C ILE A 345 -12.33 13.62 -13.29
N VAL A 346 -12.81 14.35 -12.29
CA VAL A 346 -12.01 15.38 -11.60
C VAL A 346 -10.84 14.72 -10.89
N THR A 347 -11.09 13.64 -10.16
CA THR A 347 -10.05 12.83 -9.50
C THR A 347 -9.00 12.35 -10.51
N SER A 348 -9.42 11.85 -11.67
CA SER A 348 -8.52 11.38 -12.74
C SER A 348 -7.68 12.52 -13.33
N LEU A 349 -8.28 13.70 -13.57
CA LEU A 349 -7.58 14.87 -14.08
C LEU A 349 -6.55 15.42 -13.08
N LEU A 350 -6.86 15.39 -11.77
CA LEU A 350 -5.90 15.79 -10.73
C LEU A 350 -4.69 14.85 -10.69
N HIS A 351 -4.91 13.54 -10.83
CA HIS A 351 -3.81 12.58 -10.94
C HIS A 351 -3.01 12.77 -12.23
N LEU A 352 -3.67 13.01 -13.37
CA LEU A 352 -2.97 13.31 -14.64
C LEU A 352 -2.11 14.57 -14.51
N HIS A 353 -2.64 15.61 -13.89
CA HIS A 353 -1.90 16.84 -13.61
C HIS A 353 -0.67 16.57 -12.73
N ALA A 354 -0.84 15.85 -11.61
CA ALA A 354 0.25 15.49 -10.73
C ALA A 354 1.31 14.62 -11.42
N ALA A 355 0.90 13.64 -12.23
CA ALA A 355 1.81 12.75 -12.98
C ALA A 355 2.69 13.49 -13.98
N LEU A 356 2.24 14.64 -14.52
CA LEU A 356 3.02 15.49 -15.41
C LEU A 356 3.93 16.45 -14.64
N LEU A 357 3.40 17.12 -13.60
CA LEU A 357 4.10 18.22 -12.95
C LEU A 357 5.06 17.80 -11.85
N LEU A 358 4.79 16.71 -11.11
CA LEU A 358 5.72 16.19 -10.10
C LEU A 358 7.11 15.91 -10.68
N PRO A 359 7.28 15.08 -11.73
CA PRO A 359 8.61 14.82 -12.29
C PRO A 359 9.23 16.08 -12.91
N LEU A 360 8.44 16.93 -13.55
CA LEU A 360 8.93 18.16 -14.18
C LEU A 360 9.53 19.12 -13.14
N PHE A 361 8.78 19.47 -12.11
CA PHE A 361 9.26 20.42 -11.10
C PHE A 361 10.35 19.82 -10.21
N HIS A 362 10.30 18.51 -9.94
CA HIS A 362 11.41 17.82 -9.28
C HIS A 362 12.71 17.95 -10.08
N HIS A 363 12.67 17.70 -11.40
CA HIS A 363 13.85 17.81 -12.25
C HIS A 363 14.35 19.25 -12.39
N LEU A 364 13.46 20.22 -12.58
CA LEU A 364 13.84 21.64 -12.67
C LEU A 364 14.51 22.13 -11.38
N TRP A 365 14.01 21.69 -10.22
CA TRP A 365 14.56 22.08 -8.94
C TRP A 365 15.85 21.32 -8.59
N LEU A 366 15.81 19.99 -8.49
CA LEU A 366 16.94 19.21 -7.97
C LEU A 366 18.03 18.90 -8.99
N SER A 367 17.67 18.75 -10.27
CA SER A 367 18.66 18.42 -11.31
C SER A 367 19.20 19.66 -12.02
N GLN A 368 18.30 20.56 -12.46
CA GLN A 368 18.72 21.75 -13.21
C GLN A 368 19.04 22.96 -12.33
N GLY A 369 18.54 23.00 -11.08
CA GLY A 369 18.74 24.13 -10.18
C GLY A 369 18.04 25.43 -10.61
N THR A 370 17.13 25.36 -11.59
CA THR A 370 16.39 26.52 -12.11
C THR A 370 15.01 26.68 -11.45
N GLY A 371 14.52 25.62 -10.80
CA GLY A 371 13.23 25.59 -10.10
C GLY A 371 13.35 25.92 -8.60
N ASN A 372 12.24 26.33 -8.00
CA ASN A 372 12.10 26.55 -6.56
C ASN A 372 11.31 25.38 -5.92
N ALA A 373 11.74 24.96 -4.71
CA ALA A 373 11.07 23.97 -3.87
C ALA A 373 9.54 24.16 -3.77
N ASN A 374 9.09 25.42 -3.74
CA ASN A 374 7.68 25.78 -3.61
C ASN A 374 6.83 25.27 -4.79
N PHE A 375 7.38 25.24 -6.01
CA PHE A 375 6.65 24.71 -7.18
C PHE A 375 6.50 23.20 -7.12
N PHE A 376 7.55 22.51 -6.66
CA PHE A 376 7.49 21.08 -6.43
C PHE A 376 6.47 20.77 -5.32
N TYR A 377 6.53 21.48 -4.19
CA TYR A 377 5.59 21.31 -3.10
C TYR A 377 4.14 21.69 -3.45
N ALA A 378 3.92 22.69 -4.30
CA ALA A 378 2.59 22.98 -4.83
C ALA A 378 2.02 21.78 -5.60
N SER A 379 2.87 21.06 -6.35
CA SER A 379 2.46 19.85 -7.06
C SER A 379 2.21 18.67 -6.12
N THR A 380 2.96 18.54 -5.02
CA THR A 380 2.67 17.53 -3.99
C THR A 380 1.35 17.81 -3.26
N LEU A 381 0.98 19.08 -3.04
CA LEU A 381 -0.34 19.47 -2.52
C LEU A 381 -1.46 19.07 -3.50
N VAL A 382 -1.29 19.30 -4.81
CA VAL A 382 -2.28 18.86 -5.81
C VAL A 382 -2.38 17.33 -5.83
N PHE A 383 -1.27 16.62 -5.71
CA PHE A 383 -1.27 15.15 -5.61
C PHE A 383 -1.99 14.65 -4.36
N ALA A 384 -1.77 15.27 -3.20
CA ALA A 384 -2.49 14.96 -1.97
C ALA A 384 -4.00 15.24 -2.11
N CYS A 385 -4.38 16.34 -2.78
CA CYS A 385 -5.77 16.59 -3.14
C CYS A 385 -6.34 15.48 -4.04
N ALA A 386 -5.59 15.03 -5.05
CA ALA A 386 -6.01 13.93 -5.92
C ALA A 386 -6.30 12.64 -5.11
N ASN A 387 -5.38 12.28 -4.21
CA ASN A 387 -5.55 11.13 -3.31
C ASN A 387 -6.78 11.31 -2.39
N GLY A 388 -6.95 12.50 -1.80
CA GLY A 388 -8.09 12.84 -0.96
C GLY A 388 -9.43 12.73 -1.70
N PHE A 389 -9.51 13.27 -2.92
CA PHE A 389 -10.70 13.15 -3.77
C PHE A 389 -11.01 11.70 -4.12
N ALA A 390 -9.99 10.88 -4.42
CA ALA A 390 -10.18 9.45 -4.68
C ALA A 390 -10.75 8.70 -3.47
N ILE A 391 -10.29 9.01 -2.25
CA ILE A 391 -10.84 8.45 -1.00
C ILE A 391 -12.28 8.90 -0.79
N ILE A 392 -12.58 10.19 -0.99
CA ILE A 392 -13.92 10.75 -0.83
C ILE A 392 -14.89 10.12 -1.83
N ASP A 393 -14.49 9.98 -3.10
CA ASP A 393 -15.29 9.32 -4.14
C ASP A 393 -15.62 7.88 -3.76
N CYS A 394 -14.61 7.11 -3.30
CA CYS A 394 -14.81 5.73 -2.88
C CYS A 394 -15.69 5.66 -1.61
N MET A 395 -15.44 6.50 -0.61
CA MET A 395 -16.25 6.53 0.61
C MET A 395 -17.70 6.89 0.28
N TRP A 396 -17.92 7.91 -0.56
CA TRP A 396 -19.24 8.30 -1.04
C TRP A 396 -19.95 7.15 -1.75
N ALA A 397 -19.28 6.50 -2.71
CA ALA A 397 -19.84 5.39 -3.46
C ALA A 397 -20.20 4.20 -2.57
N GLY A 398 -19.33 3.85 -1.61
CA GLY A 398 -19.56 2.78 -0.64
C GLY A 398 -20.72 3.08 0.33
N LEU A 399 -20.99 4.35 0.62
CA LEU A 399 -22.17 4.75 1.40
C LEU A 399 -23.45 4.81 0.55
N ARG A 400 -23.30 5.19 -0.73
CA ARG A 400 -24.43 5.41 -1.64
C ARG A 400 -25.03 4.12 -2.18
N ILE A 401 -24.20 3.12 -2.45
CA ILE A 401 -24.62 1.84 -3.05
C ILE A 401 -25.79 1.17 -2.31
N ALA A 402 -25.83 1.25 -0.97
CA ALA A 402 -26.91 0.68 -0.16
C ALA A 402 -28.28 1.35 -0.38
N ILE A 403 -28.29 2.60 -0.86
CA ILE A 403 -29.52 3.36 -1.13
C ILE A 403 -30.11 2.96 -2.49
N GLY A 404 -29.29 2.45 -3.41
CA GLY A 404 -29.70 2.05 -4.75
C GLY A 404 -29.71 3.19 -5.77
N GLN A 405 -30.35 2.96 -6.92
CA GLN A 405 -30.48 3.95 -7.98
C GLN A 405 -31.51 5.03 -7.62
N GLU A 406 -31.25 6.27 -8.02
CA GLU A 406 -32.25 7.34 -7.93
C GLU A 406 -33.44 6.99 -8.81
N LYS A 407 -34.62 6.89 -8.20
CA LYS A 407 -35.88 6.75 -8.94
C LYS A 407 -36.33 8.16 -9.36
N GLU A 408 -36.82 8.30 -10.58
CA GLU A 408 -37.37 9.57 -11.08
C GLU A 408 -38.37 10.15 -10.07
N GLY A 409 -38.18 11.43 -9.72
CA GLY A 409 -39.02 12.15 -8.76
C GLY A 409 -38.63 12.02 -7.28
N VAL A 410 -37.62 11.20 -6.93
CA VAL A 410 -37.11 11.09 -5.55
C VAL A 410 -35.66 11.59 -5.49
N VAL A 411 -35.48 12.80 -4.94
CA VAL A 411 -34.14 13.29 -4.59
C VAL A 411 -33.78 12.71 -3.23
N VAL A 412 -32.70 11.92 -3.18
CA VAL A 412 -32.18 11.47 -1.90
C VAL A 412 -31.40 12.62 -1.27
N ALA A 413 -32.06 13.36 -0.37
CA ALA A 413 -31.37 14.27 0.54
C ALA A 413 -30.61 13.42 1.58
N GLN A 414 -29.29 13.39 1.48
CA GLN A 414 -28.44 12.96 2.59
C GLN A 414 -28.20 14.19 3.47
N GLU A 415 -28.85 14.22 4.63
CA GLU A 415 -28.46 15.12 5.74
C GLU A 415 -27.21 14.58 6.44
#